data_AF-A0A7J9YXI3-F1
#
_entry.id   AF-A0A7J9YXI3-F1
#
_cell.length_a   1.000
_cell.length_b   1.000
_cell.length_c   1.000
_cell.angle_alpha   90.00
_cell.angle_beta   90.00
_cell.angle_gamma   90.00
#
_symmetry.space_group_name_H-M   'P 1'
#
loop_
_entity.id
_entity.type
_entity.pdbx_description
1 polymer ?
#
loop_
_entity_poly.entity_id
_entity_poly.type
_entity_poly.pdbx_seq_one_letter_code
_entity_poly.pdbx_strand_id
1 'polypeptide(L)'
;MGRRARRAGRRTALGDLRDRPAQRARLLEVDHGRLPAASVARVRPVADSARPPVRSRARIAVLPIRFATIARVTTAIPSGLRARSADPWRDTDVIDERAARFGQATTGIVALLGVLLGWPLAWALMSAQLLIGLTLGRRWCIPCVAYFTLLQPRFGEGRLEDARPPRLANAMGTAFLGSAALLWWLGVPAAGTAIAGLVAFLALVSASTGFCAGCELYRLTARLRGISRTHHDRLDPSDLPDLDGAPRSFVEFTHPLCAECQDWDRRLTATGDPLLKVDVRDRPDLARKYGIALVPTVVAVAPDGEVLERLAP
;
A
#
# COMPACT_ATOMS: atom_id res chain seq x y z
N MET A 1 -65.48 -5.69 35.45
CA MET A 1 -65.44 -5.41 36.91
C MET A 1 -64.20 -6.05 37.52
N GLY A 2 -63.33 -5.29 38.20
CA GLY A 2 -62.49 -5.83 39.29
C GLY A 2 -60.97 -5.95 39.12
N ARG A 3 -60.26 -4.82 39.35
CA ARG A 3 -59.03 -4.66 40.18
C ARG A 3 -57.73 -5.46 39.87
N ARG A 4 -56.63 -4.71 39.70
CA ARG A 4 -55.50 -4.52 40.66
C ARG A 4 -54.36 -3.71 39.98
N ALA A 5 -54.01 -2.53 40.53
CA ALA A 5 -52.75 -2.23 41.26
C ALA A 5 -51.53 -2.01 40.31
N ARG A 6 -50.65 -1.01 40.41
CA ARG A 6 -50.09 -0.24 41.54
C ARG A 6 -49.54 1.12 41.07
N ARG A 7 -49.71 2.12 41.95
CA ARG A 7 -48.85 3.28 42.33
C ARG A 7 -47.37 3.19 41.87
N ALA A 8 -46.73 4.21 41.26
CA ALA A 8 -46.22 5.50 41.78
C ALA A 8 -44.71 5.53 41.39
N GLY A 9 -44.01 6.56 40.91
CA GLY A 9 -44.20 8.01 40.92
C GLY A 9 -43.08 8.67 41.75
N ARG A 10 -41.99 9.14 41.12
CA ARG A 10 -41.06 10.27 41.50
C ARG A 10 -39.72 10.14 40.75
N ARG A 11 -39.38 11.05 39.83
CA ARG A 11 -38.67 12.35 39.99
C ARG A 11 -37.18 12.24 40.32
N THR A 12 -36.38 12.39 39.26
CA THR A 12 -35.11 13.15 39.11
C THR A 12 -34.39 13.66 40.36
N ALA A 13 -33.10 13.30 40.48
CA ALA A 13 -32.08 14.11 41.13
C ALA A 13 -30.74 13.96 40.39
N LEU A 14 -30.27 15.09 39.85
CA LEU A 14 -28.87 15.34 39.50
C LEU A 14 -28.03 15.20 40.79
N GLY A 15 -26.96 14.40 40.73
CA GLY A 15 -26.00 14.23 41.82
C GLY A 15 -24.59 14.16 41.26
N ASP A 16 -23.89 15.28 41.40
CA ASP A 16 -22.50 15.42 41.85
C ASP A 16 -21.53 14.25 41.59
N LEU A 17 -20.60 14.45 40.65
CA LEU A 17 -19.40 13.63 40.46
C LEU A 17 -18.15 14.53 40.57
N ARG A 18 -18.09 15.33 41.63
CA ARG A 18 -16.81 15.77 42.23
C ARG A 18 -16.40 14.74 43.27
N ASP A 19 -15.37 13.95 42.92
CA ASP A 19 -14.42 13.27 43.81
C ASP A 19 -13.98 11.93 43.20
N ARG A 20 -12.91 11.97 42.42
CA ARG A 20 -12.06 10.79 42.21
C ARG A 20 -10.59 11.18 42.45
N PRO A 21 -9.91 10.55 43.42
CA PRO A 21 -8.57 10.94 43.83
C PRO A 21 -7.50 10.56 42.79
N ALA A 22 -6.53 11.46 42.67
CA ALA A 22 -5.35 11.37 41.84
C ALA A 22 -4.47 10.15 42.18
N GLN A 23 -4.35 9.21 41.24
CA GLN A 23 -3.32 8.18 41.29
C GLN A 23 -1.97 8.77 40.86
N ARG A 24 -1.13 9.03 41.86
CA ARG A 24 0.31 9.27 41.73
C ARG A 24 0.98 8.06 41.09
N ALA A 25 1.31 8.14 39.80
CA ALA A 25 2.29 7.25 39.18
C ALA A 25 3.69 7.73 39.57
N ARG A 26 4.41 6.90 40.32
CA ARG A 26 5.82 7.11 40.66
C ARG A 26 6.65 7.15 39.37
N LEU A 27 7.32 8.27 39.14
CA LEU A 27 8.45 8.39 38.24
C LEU A 27 9.55 7.42 38.74
N LEU A 28 9.91 6.46 37.89
CA LEU A 28 11.17 5.74 38.01
C LEU A 28 12.24 6.63 37.35
N GLU A 29 13.06 7.27 38.17
CA GLU A 29 14.33 7.87 37.77
C GLU A 29 15.20 6.79 37.11
N VAL A 30 15.50 6.98 35.82
CA VAL A 30 16.53 6.22 35.12
C VAL A 30 17.81 7.04 35.20
N ASP A 31 18.74 6.55 36.02
CA ASP A 31 20.08 7.09 36.23
C ASP A 31 20.91 6.97 34.94
N HIS A 32 21.32 8.12 34.37
CA HIS A 32 22.25 8.17 33.24
C HIS A 32 23.69 8.01 33.72
N GLY A 33 24.01 6.76 34.05
CA GLY A 33 25.38 6.29 34.26
C GLY A 33 26.21 6.38 32.98
N ARG A 34 27.16 7.31 33.01
CA ARG A 34 28.31 7.53 32.13
C ARG A 34 28.91 6.22 31.57
N LEU A 35 28.71 5.93 30.28
CA LEU A 35 29.36 4.84 29.56
C LEU A 35 30.80 5.23 29.13
N PRO A 36 31.82 4.38 29.38
CA PRO A 36 33.19 4.66 28.97
C PRO A 36 33.42 4.43 27.47
N ALA A 37 34.32 5.23 26.90
CA ALA A 37 34.72 5.22 25.50
C ALA A 37 35.25 3.85 25.05
N ALA A 38 34.53 3.18 24.15
CA ALA A 38 35.00 1.99 23.48
C ALA A 38 36.03 2.35 22.41
N SER A 39 37.23 1.82 22.57
CA SER A 39 38.38 1.94 21.67
C SER A 39 38.07 1.43 20.26
N VAL A 40 38.32 2.28 19.26
CA VAL A 40 38.30 1.92 17.84
C VAL A 40 39.44 0.93 17.56
N ALA A 41 39.10 -0.35 17.39
CA ALA A 41 40.03 -1.38 16.94
C ALA A 41 40.26 -1.24 15.43
N ARG A 42 41.52 -0.96 15.07
CA ARG A 42 42.01 -0.75 13.71
C ARG A 42 42.07 -2.09 12.97
N VAL A 43 41.25 -2.30 11.94
CA VAL A 43 41.30 -3.47 11.07
C VAL A 43 42.58 -3.41 10.22
N ARG A 44 43.44 -4.43 10.32
CA ARG A 44 44.63 -4.61 9.45
C ARG A 44 44.23 -5.33 8.15
N PRO A 45 44.81 -4.96 6.99
CA PRO A 45 44.56 -5.69 5.75
C PRO A 45 45.23 -7.08 5.77
N VAL A 46 44.50 -8.07 5.24
CA VAL A 46 44.97 -9.44 5.04
C VAL A 46 45.97 -9.46 3.87
N ALA A 47 47.15 -10.02 4.11
CA ALA A 47 48.21 -10.19 3.13
C ALA A 47 47.91 -11.34 2.16
N ASP A 48 48.21 -11.10 0.88
CA ASP A 48 48.14 -12.07 -0.22
C ASP A 48 48.97 -13.33 0.06
N SER A 49 48.31 -14.49 0.10
CA SER A 49 48.99 -15.79 0.13
C SER A 49 49.32 -16.25 -1.29
N ALA A 50 50.62 -16.37 -1.55
CA ALA A 50 51.21 -16.90 -2.78
C ALA A 50 50.69 -18.30 -3.15
N ARG A 51 50.43 -18.53 -4.44
CA ARG A 51 50.13 -19.86 -5.01
C ARG A 51 51.43 -20.65 -5.24
N PRO A 52 51.49 -21.95 -4.89
CA PRO A 52 52.62 -22.81 -5.26
C PRO A 52 52.52 -23.32 -6.72
N PRO A 53 53.64 -23.74 -7.33
CA PRO A 53 53.71 -24.06 -8.75
C PRO A 53 53.11 -25.44 -9.08
N VAL A 54 52.37 -25.49 -10.18
CA VAL A 54 51.75 -26.72 -10.72
C VAL A 54 52.81 -27.61 -11.36
N ARG A 55 52.93 -28.84 -10.87
CA ARG A 55 53.83 -29.87 -11.38
C ARG A 55 53.18 -30.60 -12.57
N SER A 56 53.95 -30.76 -13.63
CA SER A 56 53.53 -31.29 -14.93
C SER A 56 53.39 -32.82 -14.98
N ARG A 57 52.49 -33.25 -15.89
CA ARG A 57 52.39 -34.54 -16.62
C ARG A 57 51.47 -35.62 -16.04
N ALA A 58 50.37 -35.86 -16.75
CA ALA A 58 50.20 -37.07 -17.56
C ALA A 58 49.20 -36.76 -18.70
N ARG A 59 49.60 -37.04 -19.94
CA ARG A 59 48.75 -36.89 -21.13
C ARG A 59 47.88 -38.14 -21.26
N ILE A 60 46.57 -37.98 -21.07
CA ILE A 60 45.59 -38.99 -21.50
C ILE A 60 45.00 -38.46 -22.80
N ALA A 61 45.23 -39.19 -23.89
CA ALA A 61 44.65 -38.91 -25.19
C ALA A 61 43.14 -39.24 -25.13
N VAL A 62 42.32 -38.21 -24.94
CA VAL A 62 40.86 -38.31 -25.09
C VAL A 62 40.48 -37.74 -26.45
N LEU A 63 39.92 -38.61 -27.28
CA LEU A 63 39.36 -38.32 -28.60
C LEU A 63 38.33 -37.17 -28.50
N PRO A 64 38.43 -36.09 -29.28
CA PRO A 64 37.51 -34.97 -29.14
C PRO A 64 36.15 -35.33 -29.76
N ILE A 65 35.18 -35.64 -28.92
CA ILE A 65 33.76 -35.57 -29.28
C ILE A 65 33.48 -34.11 -29.61
N ARG A 66 33.25 -33.80 -30.89
CA ARG A 66 32.81 -32.48 -31.35
C ARG A 66 31.38 -32.25 -30.82
N PHE A 67 31.26 -31.76 -29.59
CA PHE A 67 30.04 -31.10 -29.15
C PHE A 67 29.96 -29.79 -29.91
N ALA A 68 29.00 -29.71 -30.84
CA ALA A 68 28.61 -28.48 -31.48
C ALA A 68 28.36 -27.44 -30.37
N THR A 69 29.13 -26.37 -30.39
CA THR A 69 28.96 -25.21 -29.53
C THR A 69 27.51 -24.75 -29.68
N ILE A 70 26.65 -25.06 -28.71
CA ILE A 70 25.37 -24.38 -28.56
C ILE A 70 25.76 -22.93 -28.35
N ALA A 71 25.64 -22.14 -29.41
CA ALA A 71 25.81 -20.71 -29.35
C ALA A 71 24.94 -20.25 -28.18
N ARG A 72 25.58 -19.70 -27.13
CA ARG A 72 24.87 -18.95 -26.12
C ARG A 72 24.13 -17.87 -26.88
N VAL A 73 22.83 -18.07 -27.07
CA VAL A 73 21.92 -16.99 -27.41
C VAL A 73 21.91 -16.13 -26.15
N THR A 74 22.91 -15.26 -26.03
CA THR A 74 22.86 -14.09 -25.18
C THR A 74 21.75 -13.25 -25.76
N THR A 75 20.50 -13.56 -25.39
CA THR A 75 19.42 -12.60 -25.50
C THR A 75 19.88 -11.40 -24.69
N ALA A 76 20.36 -10.37 -25.39
CA ALA A 76 20.58 -9.07 -24.81
C ALA A 76 19.25 -8.69 -24.13
N ILE A 77 19.24 -8.70 -22.80
CA ILE A 77 18.14 -8.15 -22.03
C ILE A 77 18.15 -6.67 -22.41
N PRO A 78 17.09 -6.14 -23.05
CA PRO A 78 17.10 -4.76 -23.49
C PRO A 78 17.28 -3.88 -22.25
N SER A 79 18.32 -3.05 -22.30
CA SER A 79 18.79 -2.12 -21.27
C SER A 79 17.80 -0.97 -20.99
N GLY A 80 16.51 -1.18 -21.24
CA GLY A 80 15.44 -0.19 -21.17
C GLY A 80 14.34 -0.52 -20.16
N LEU A 81 14.53 -1.52 -19.30
CA LEU A 81 13.68 -1.69 -18.13
C LEU A 81 13.94 -0.50 -17.20
N ARG A 82 13.09 0.53 -17.28
CA ARG A 82 13.02 1.59 -16.26
C ARG A 82 13.10 0.90 -14.90
N ALA A 83 14.07 1.33 -14.10
CA ALA A 83 14.19 0.83 -12.73
C ALA A 83 12.81 1.00 -12.08
N ARG A 84 12.26 -0.09 -11.52
CA ARG A 84 10.99 -0.03 -10.79
C ARG A 84 11.13 1.02 -9.70
N SER A 85 10.13 1.89 -9.58
CA SER A 85 10.11 2.93 -8.56
C SER A 85 9.76 2.36 -7.18
N ALA A 86 8.95 1.30 -7.13
CA ALA A 86 8.65 0.56 -5.92
C ALA A 86 9.12 -0.90 -6.00
N ASP A 87 9.68 -1.42 -4.90
CA ASP A 87 9.94 -2.86 -4.76
C ASP A 87 8.60 -3.58 -4.47
N PRO A 88 8.13 -4.50 -5.34
CA PRO A 88 6.84 -5.14 -5.17
C PRO A 88 6.66 -5.91 -3.85
N TRP A 89 7.76 -6.30 -3.21
CA TRP A 89 7.76 -7.17 -2.04
C TRP A 89 8.08 -6.45 -0.73
N ARG A 90 8.69 -5.26 -0.81
CA ARG A 90 9.00 -4.43 0.35
C ARG A 90 8.00 -3.28 0.48
N ASP A 91 7.67 -2.62 -0.62
CA ASP A 91 6.78 -1.46 -0.64
C ASP A 91 5.32 -1.92 -0.79
N THR A 92 4.79 -2.55 0.27
CA THR A 92 3.47 -3.19 0.19
C THR A 92 2.29 -2.25 0.34
N ASP A 93 2.55 -1.01 0.73
CA ASP A 93 1.55 0.06 0.89
C ASP A 93 1.17 0.70 -0.45
N VAL A 94 1.99 0.52 -1.47
CA VAL A 94 1.68 0.91 -2.85
C VAL A 94 1.56 -0.32 -3.75
N ILE A 95 0.80 -0.18 -4.82
CA ILE A 95 0.63 -1.22 -5.82
C ILE A 95 0.51 -0.59 -7.21
N ASP A 96 1.09 -1.26 -8.19
CA ASP A 96 0.89 -0.93 -9.60
C ASP A 96 -0.59 -1.11 -9.98
N GLU A 97 -1.22 -0.07 -10.54
CA GLU A 97 -2.62 -0.07 -10.97
C GLU A 97 -2.95 -1.25 -11.89
N ARG A 98 -2.00 -1.65 -12.75
CA ARG A 98 -2.16 -2.75 -13.70
C ARG A 98 -2.10 -4.10 -12.98
N ALA A 99 -1.36 -4.19 -11.87
CA ALA A 99 -1.39 -5.38 -11.01
C ALA A 99 -2.76 -5.56 -10.35
N ALA A 100 -3.34 -4.47 -9.85
CA ALA A 100 -4.68 -4.49 -9.27
C ALA A 100 -5.73 -4.93 -10.31
N ARG A 101 -5.66 -4.36 -11.53
CA ARG A 101 -6.53 -4.76 -12.65
C ARG A 101 -6.34 -6.21 -13.07
N PHE A 102 -5.10 -6.70 -13.12
CA PHE A 102 -4.81 -8.10 -13.42
C PHE A 102 -5.40 -9.06 -12.36
N GLY A 103 -5.33 -8.68 -11.08
CA GLY A 103 -5.99 -9.42 -10.00
C GLY A 103 -7.51 -9.47 -10.15
N GLN A 104 -8.14 -8.35 -10.52
CA GLN A 104 -9.58 -8.29 -10.81
C GLN A 104 -9.96 -9.12 -12.04
N ALA A 105 -9.16 -9.07 -13.11
CA ALA A 105 -9.37 -9.89 -14.30
C ALA A 105 -9.32 -11.39 -13.94
N THR A 106 -8.31 -11.79 -13.17
CA THR A 106 -8.16 -13.19 -12.73
C THR A 106 -9.34 -13.64 -11.89
N THR A 107 -9.74 -12.83 -10.90
CA THR A 107 -10.90 -13.12 -10.03
C THR A 107 -12.18 -13.23 -10.84
N GLY A 108 -12.42 -12.27 -11.75
CA GLY A 108 -13.61 -12.22 -12.59
C GLY A 108 -13.71 -13.41 -13.55
N ILE A 109 -12.59 -13.78 -14.19
CA ILE A 109 -12.53 -14.95 -15.08
C ILE A 109 -12.80 -16.24 -14.31
N VAL A 110 -12.14 -16.46 -13.16
CA VAL A 110 -12.35 -17.68 -12.37
C VAL A 110 -13.79 -17.75 -11.85
N ALA A 111 -14.34 -16.64 -11.37
CA ALA A 111 -15.73 -16.56 -10.92
C ALA A 111 -16.71 -16.87 -12.05
N LEU A 112 -16.50 -16.26 -13.23
CA LEU A 112 -17.31 -16.49 -14.43
C LEU A 112 -17.26 -17.94 -14.89
N LEU A 113 -16.06 -18.55 -14.93
CA LEU A 113 -15.92 -19.97 -15.27
C LEU A 113 -16.68 -20.84 -14.26
N GLY A 114 -16.59 -20.57 -12.97
CA GLY A 114 -17.38 -21.30 -11.97
C GLY A 114 -18.90 -21.16 -12.16
N VAL A 115 -19.37 -19.99 -12.62
CA VAL A 115 -20.79 -19.78 -13.00
C VAL A 115 -21.17 -20.60 -14.24
N LEU A 116 -20.39 -20.50 -15.31
CA LEU A 116 -20.68 -21.16 -16.59
C LEU A 116 -20.59 -22.68 -16.49
N LEU A 117 -19.64 -23.20 -15.70
CA LEU A 117 -19.42 -24.63 -15.52
C LEU A 117 -20.19 -25.21 -14.32
N GLY A 118 -20.85 -24.38 -13.51
CA GLY A 118 -21.50 -24.82 -12.26
C GLY A 118 -20.51 -25.41 -11.25
N TRP A 119 -19.30 -24.85 -11.17
CA TRP A 119 -18.18 -25.41 -10.40
C TRP A 119 -17.91 -24.57 -9.13
N PRO A 120 -18.61 -24.83 -8.01
CA PRO A 120 -18.46 -24.04 -6.78
C PRO A 120 -17.06 -24.11 -6.17
N LEU A 121 -16.32 -25.18 -6.47
CA LEU A 121 -14.93 -25.33 -6.05
C LEU A 121 -14.04 -24.21 -6.63
N ALA A 122 -14.31 -23.72 -7.85
CA ALA A 122 -13.57 -22.61 -8.43
C ALA A 122 -13.71 -21.34 -7.57
N TRP A 123 -14.90 -21.06 -7.06
CA TRP A 123 -15.15 -19.92 -6.17
C TRP A 123 -14.50 -20.10 -4.80
N ALA A 124 -14.58 -21.31 -4.24
CA ALA A 124 -13.93 -21.63 -2.97
C ALA A 124 -12.40 -21.48 -3.06
N LEU A 125 -11.79 -22.01 -4.14
CA LEU A 125 -10.35 -21.88 -4.38
C LEU A 125 -9.93 -20.42 -4.60
N MET A 126 -10.71 -19.65 -5.37
CA MET A 126 -10.41 -18.23 -5.58
C MET A 126 -10.60 -17.43 -4.28
N SER A 127 -11.63 -17.71 -3.49
CA SER A 127 -11.83 -17.13 -2.16
C SER A 127 -10.64 -17.43 -1.24
N ALA A 128 -10.19 -18.68 -1.19
CA ALA A 128 -9.01 -19.08 -0.44
C ALA A 128 -7.74 -18.37 -0.93
N GLN A 129 -7.55 -18.25 -2.25
CA GLN A 129 -6.41 -17.56 -2.84
C GLN A 129 -6.35 -16.08 -2.48
N LEU A 130 -7.51 -15.41 -2.44
CA LEU A 130 -7.63 -14.02 -1.98
C LEU A 130 -7.32 -13.92 -0.48
N LEU A 131 -7.88 -14.82 0.34
CA LEU A 131 -7.63 -14.85 1.78
C LEU A 131 -6.15 -15.07 2.12
N ILE A 132 -5.50 -16.00 1.41
CA ILE A 132 -4.07 -16.28 1.55
C ILE A 132 -3.25 -15.02 1.20
N GLY A 133 -3.57 -14.34 0.10
CA GLY A 133 -2.89 -13.10 -0.28
C GLY A 133 -3.08 -11.97 0.75
N LEU A 134 -4.25 -11.90 1.39
CA LEU A 134 -4.55 -10.92 2.43
C LEU A 134 -3.81 -11.18 3.74
N THR A 135 -3.66 -12.45 4.11
CA THR A 135 -3.13 -12.86 5.43
C THR A 135 -1.63 -13.12 5.41
N LEU A 136 -1.12 -13.81 4.39
CA LEU A 136 0.30 -14.14 4.24
C LEU A 136 1.05 -13.11 3.38
N GLY A 137 0.32 -12.21 2.74
CA GLY A 137 0.86 -11.11 1.95
C GLY A 137 1.06 -11.43 0.46
N ARG A 138 1.51 -10.40 -0.27
CA ARG A 138 1.56 -10.36 -1.75
C ARG A 138 2.37 -11.48 -2.39
N ARG A 139 3.36 -12.04 -1.70
CA ARG A 139 4.21 -13.16 -2.19
C ARG A 139 3.44 -14.47 -2.36
N TRP A 140 2.33 -14.64 -1.64
CA TRP A 140 1.48 -15.83 -1.71
C TRP A 140 0.24 -15.62 -2.57
N CYS A 141 0.07 -14.42 -3.14
CA CYS A 141 -0.94 -14.12 -4.13
C CYS A 141 -0.44 -14.58 -5.51
N ILE A 142 -0.94 -15.72 -6.01
CA ILE A 142 -0.53 -16.29 -7.31
C ILE A 142 -0.70 -15.27 -8.45
N PRO A 143 -1.85 -14.55 -8.58
CA PRO A 143 -2.00 -13.53 -9.62
C PRO A 143 -0.99 -12.39 -9.46
N CYS A 144 -0.66 -12.00 -8.23
CA CYS A 144 0.31 -10.95 -7.96
C CYS A 144 1.72 -11.38 -8.38
N VAL A 145 2.13 -12.60 -8.02
CA VAL A 145 3.42 -13.17 -8.44
C VAL A 145 3.49 -13.24 -9.96
N ALA A 146 2.45 -13.76 -10.62
CA ALA A 146 2.37 -13.81 -12.07
C ALA A 146 2.54 -12.41 -12.70
N TYR A 147 1.85 -11.40 -12.16
CA TYR A 147 1.99 -10.03 -12.66
C TYR A 147 3.41 -9.48 -12.49
N PHE A 148 3.95 -9.46 -11.26
CA PHE A 148 5.24 -8.81 -10.96
C PHE A 148 6.46 -9.55 -11.54
N THR A 149 6.34 -10.84 -11.81
CA THR A 149 7.44 -11.66 -12.36
C THR A 149 7.35 -11.87 -13.87
N LEU A 150 6.14 -11.93 -14.45
CA LEU A 150 5.95 -12.27 -15.87
C LEU A 150 5.47 -11.09 -16.72
N LEU A 151 4.58 -10.24 -16.20
CA LEU A 151 3.95 -9.16 -16.98
C LEU A 151 4.68 -7.83 -16.79
N GLN A 152 4.87 -7.39 -15.55
CA GLN A 152 5.48 -6.08 -15.26
C GLN A 152 6.86 -5.91 -15.91
N PRO A 153 7.77 -6.92 -15.94
CA PRO A 153 9.05 -6.78 -16.64
C PRO A 153 8.93 -6.56 -18.15
N ARG A 154 7.80 -6.94 -18.77
CA ARG A 154 7.59 -6.84 -20.22
C ARG A 154 6.86 -5.55 -20.61
N PHE A 155 5.92 -5.10 -19.79
CA PHE A 155 5.07 -3.94 -20.08
C PHE A 155 5.48 -2.66 -19.34
N GLY A 156 6.45 -2.75 -18.43
CA GLY A 156 6.84 -1.66 -17.54
C GLY A 156 5.91 -1.53 -16.33
N GLU A 157 6.33 -0.71 -15.38
CA GLU A 157 5.54 -0.33 -14.20
C GLU A 157 4.42 0.64 -14.61
N GLY A 158 3.19 0.32 -14.23
CA GLY A 158 2.05 1.22 -14.33
C GLY A 158 2.06 2.30 -13.25
N ARG A 159 1.02 3.12 -13.20
CA ARG A 159 0.89 4.13 -12.14
C ARG A 159 0.81 3.45 -10.77
N LEU A 160 1.57 3.94 -9.79
CA LEU A 160 1.48 3.47 -8.41
C LEU A 160 0.29 4.11 -7.71
N GLU A 161 -0.52 3.28 -7.07
CA GLU A 161 -1.67 3.67 -6.26
C GLU A 161 -1.58 3.05 -4.86
N ASP A 162 -2.34 3.57 -3.89
CA ASP A 162 -2.44 2.99 -2.55
C ASP A 162 -2.97 1.54 -2.65
N ALA A 163 -2.32 0.61 -1.95
CA ALA A 163 -2.70 -0.79 -1.90
C ALA A 163 -3.89 -1.08 -0.96
N ARG A 164 -4.27 -0.16 -0.07
CA ARG A 164 -5.37 -0.38 0.90
C ARG A 164 -6.75 -0.56 0.24
N PRO A 165 -7.18 0.25 -0.75
CA PRO A 165 -8.46 0.02 -1.41
C PRO A 165 -8.54 -1.35 -2.14
N PRO A 166 -7.54 -1.77 -2.94
CA PRO A 166 -7.53 -3.11 -3.53
C PRO A 166 -7.52 -4.26 -2.50
N ARG A 167 -6.88 -4.08 -1.33
CA ARG A 167 -6.96 -5.07 -0.24
C ARG A 167 -8.38 -5.19 0.31
N LEU A 168 -9.11 -4.09 0.48
CA LEU A 168 -10.52 -4.16 0.87
C LEU A 168 -11.36 -4.90 -0.18
N ALA A 169 -11.14 -4.60 -1.47
CA ALA A 169 -11.83 -5.28 -2.56
C ALA A 169 -11.58 -6.80 -2.53
N ASN A 170 -10.33 -7.24 -2.28
CA ASN A 170 -10.00 -8.65 -2.11
C ASN A 170 -10.68 -9.28 -0.89
N ALA A 171 -10.84 -8.54 0.21
CA ALA A 171 -11.56 -9.02 1.39
C ALA A 171 -13.05 -9.25 1.09
N MET A 172 -13.68 -8.32 0.36
CA MET A 172 -15.06 -8.48 -0.12
C MET A 172 -15.18 -9.66 -1.09
N GLY A 173 -14.23 -9.81 -2.02
CA GLY A 173 -14.18 -10.95 -2.94
C GLY A 173 -14.05 -12.29 -2.21
N THR A 174 -13.23 -12.35 -1.17
CA THR A 174 -13.11 -13.51 -0.28
C THR A 174 -14.46 -13.86 0.34
N ALA A 175 -15.13 -12.89 0.95
CA ALA A 175 -16.40 -13.09 1.64
C ALA A 175 -17.51 -13.54 0.67
N PHE A 176 -17.67 -12.86 -0.48
CA PHE A 176 -18.74 -13.17 -1.41
C PHE A 176 -18.53 -14.47 -2.18
N LEU A 177 -17.32 -14.75 -2.68
CA LEU A 177 -17.04 -16.02 -3.36
C LEU A 177 -17.09 -17.20 -2.39
N GLY A 178 -16.62 -17.02 -1.15
CA GLY A 178 -16.75 -18.02 -0.10
C GLY A 178 -18.22 -18.31 0.23
N SER A 179 -19.03 -17.25 0.41
CA SER A 179 -20.47 -17.38 0.65
C SER A 179 -21.20 -18.03 -0.53
N ALA A 180 -20.82 -17.70 -1.77
CA ALA A 180 -21.38 -18.31 -2.97
C ALA A 180 -21.11 -19.82 -3.03
N ALA A 181 -19.88 -20.24 -2.75
CA ALA A 181 -19.53 -21.66 -2.68
C ALA A 181 -20.28 -22.39 -1.56
N LEU A 182 -20.37 -21.78 -0.37
CA LEU A 182 -21.11 -22.34 0.77
C LEU A 182 -22.59 -22.50 0.46
N LEU A 183 -23.26 -21.47 -0.07
CA LEU A 183 -24.67 -21.55 -0.45
C LEU A 183 -24.94 -22.63 -1.49
N TRP A 184 -24.02 -22.81 -2.44
CA TRP A 184 -24.13 -23.88 -3.42
C TRP A 184 -24.07 -25.27 -2.76
N TRP A 185 -23.10 -25.50 -1.87
CA TRP A 185 -23.00 -26.79 -1.15
C TRP A 185 -24.11 -27.03 -0.12
N LEU A 186 -24.70 -25.96 0.42
CA LEU A 186 -25.87 -26.03 1.31
C LEU A 186 -27.19 -26.26 0.57
N GLY A 187 -27.15 -26.51 -0.74
CA GLY A 187 -28.33 -26.86 -1.53
C GLY A 187 -29.12 -25.67 -2.07
N VAL A 188 -28.55 -24.45 -2.06
CA VAL A 188 -29.15 -23.25 -2.66
C VAL A 188 -28.29 -22.75 -3.84
N PRO A 189 -28.08 -23.57 -4.87
CA PRO A 189 -27.14 -23.27 -5.96
C PRO A 189 -27.50 -21.97 -6.68
N ALA A 190 -28.78 -21.70 -6.95
CA ALA A 190 -29.22 -20.48 -7.62
C ALA A 190 -28.75 -19.19 -6.92
N ALA A 191 -28.81 -19.15 -5.58
CA ALA A 191 -28.33 -18.00 -4.81
C ALA A 191 -26.79 -17.90 -4.88
N GLY A 192 -26.09 -19.03 -4.77
CA GLY A 192 -24.64 -19.09 -4.96
C GLY A 192 -24.20 -18.58 -6.34
N THR A 193 -24.83 -19.06 -7.41
CA THR A 193 -24.58 -18.60 -8.79
C THR A 193 -24.81 -17.11 -8.95
N ALA A 194 -25.92 -16.60 -8.39
CA ALA A 194 -26.27 -15.18 -8.51
C ALA A 194 -25.20 -14.29 -7.86
N ILE A 195 -24.74 -14.65 -6.66
CA ILE A 195 -23.68 -13.92 -5.95
C ILE A 195 -22.37 -14.00 -6.73
N ALA A 196 -21.94 -15.21 -7.15
CA ALA A 196 -20.71 -15.39 -7.92
C ALA A 196 -20.76 -14.65 -9.27
N GLY A 197 -21.91 -14.65 -9.94
CA GLY A 197 -22.15 -13.91 -11.18
C GLY A 197 -22.03 -12.40 -10.99
N LEU A 198 -22.58 -11.86 -9.89
CA LEU A 198 -22.41 -10.46 -9.54
C LEU A 198 -20.93 -10.11 -9.28
N VAL A 199 -20.21 -10.96 -8.54
CA VAL A 199 -18.77 -10.78 -8.31
C VAL A 199 -18.00 -10.82 -9.64
N ALA A 200 -18.29 -11.79 -10.50
CA ALA A 200 -17.67 -11.90 -11.81
C ALA A 200 -17.89 -10.65 -12.66
N PHE A 201 -19.14 -10.16 -12.73
CA PHE A 201 -19.50 -8.95 -13.44
C PHE A 201 -18.71 -7.73 -12.92
N LEU A 202 -18.75 -7.47 -11.61
CA LEU A 202 -18.07 -6.32 -11.02
C LEU A 202 -16.55 -6.38 -11.17
N ALA A 203 -15.96 -7.57 -11.03
CA ALA A 203 -14.51 -7.77 -11.20
C ALA A 203 -14.07 -7.54 -12.65
N LEU A 204 -14.84 -8.01 -13.63
CA LEU A 204 -14.55 -7.79 -15.06
C LEU A 204 -14.77 -6.33 -15.50
N VAL A 205 -15.80 -5.66 -14.95
CA VAL A 205 -15.98 -4.21 -15.11
C VAL A 205 -14.78 -3.46 -14.53
N SER A 206 -14.33 -3.83 -13.33
CA SER A 206 -13.15 -3.22 -12.72
C SER A 206 -11.87 -3.46 -13.51
N ALA A 207 -11.71 -4.65 -14.10
CA ALA A 207 -10.55 -4.98 -14.92
C ALA A 207 -10.50 -4.16 -16.22
N SER A 208 -11.65 -3.90 -16.85
CA SER A 208 -11.75 -3.21 -18.14
C SER A 208 -11.79 -1.67 -18.00
N THR A 209 -12.50 -1.14 -17.01
CA THR A 209 -12.71 0.30 -16.84
C THR A 209 -11.80 0.94 -15.79
N GLY A 210 -11.28 0.15 -14.84
CA GLY A 210 -10.65 0.66 -13.63
C GLY A 210 -11.62 1.07 -12.53
N PHE A 211 -12.94 1.00 -12.76
CA PHE A 211 -13.95 1.27 -11.74
C PHE A 211 -14.13 0.04 -10.82
N CYS A 212 -13.56 0.10 -9.62
CA CYS A 212 -13.73 -0.94 -8.60
C CYS A 212 -14.68 -0.45 -7.50
N ALA A 213 -15.87 -1.04 -7.42
CA ALA A 213 -16.87 -0.70 -6.39
C ALA A 213 -16.31 -0.83 -4.95
N GLY A 214 -15.45 -1.81 -4.69
CA GLY A 214 -14.78 -1.98 -3.40
C GLY A 214 -13.79 -0.86 -3.08
N CYS A 215 -13.07 -0.35 -4.08
CA CYS A 215 -12.15 0.79 -3.90
C CYS A 215 -12.91 2.08 -3.62
N GLU A 216 -14.03 2.32 -4.31
CA GLU A 216 -14.88 3.49 -4.03
C GLU A 216 -15.56 3.41 -2.66
N LEU A 217 -15.98 2.22 -2.23
CA LEU A 217 -16.47 2.01 -0.87
C LEU A 217 -15.39 2.33 0.18
N TYR A 218 -14.13 1.93 -0.06
CA TYR A 218 -13.02 2.31 0.81
C TYR A 218 -12.86 3.83 0.89
N ARG A 219 -12.84 4.52 -0.25
CA ARG A 219 -12.72 5.99 -0.30
C ARG A 219 -13.88 6.69 0.41
N LEU A 220 -15.11 6.23 0.19
CA LEU A 220 -16.30 6.76 0.84
C LEU A 220 -16.24 6.55 2.36
N THR A 221 -15.92 5.33 2.82
CA THR A 221 -15.83 5.03 4.25
C THR A 221 -14.66 5.73 4.92
N ALA A 222 -13.53 5.92 4.24
CA ALA A 222 -12.40 6.72 4.73
C ALA A 222 -12.80 8.19 4.93
N ARG A 223 -13.57 8.77 3.99
CA ARG A 223 -14.14 10.12 4.14
C ARG A 223 -15.11 10.20 5.32
N LEU A 224 -15.99 9.21 5.48
CA LEU A 224 -17.00 9.18 6.55
C LEU A 224 -16.40 8.94 7.94
N ARG A 225 -15.30 8.19 8.05
CA ARG A 225 -14.62 7.90 9.33
C ARG A 225 -13.93 9.10 9.97
N GLY A 226 -14.07 10.29 9.39
CA GLY A 226 -13.51 11.47 10.01
C GLY A 226 -11.99 11.42 10.02
N ILE A 227 -11.37 10.98 8.91
CA ILE A 227 -10.14 11.64 8.45
C ILE A 227 -10.56 13.08 8.07
N SER A 228 -11.01 13.81 9.09
CA SER A 228 -11.35 15.21 9.04
C SER A 228 -9.99 15.85 8.90
N ARG A 229 -9.74 16.39 7.71
CA ARG A 229 -8.61 17.27 7.51
C ARG A 229 -8.84 18.41 8.49
N THR A 230 -8.07 18.43 9.58
CA THR A 230 -7.92 19.66 10.33
C THR A 230 -7.22 20.61 9.37
N HIS A 231 -8.02 21.36 8.62
CA HIS A 231 -7.52 22.34 7.69
C HIS A 231 -6.85 23.41 8.53
N HIS A 232 -5.53 23.40 8.52
CA HIS A 232 -4.76 24.50 9.06
C HIS A 232 -4.83 25.62 8.02
N ASP A 233 -5.59 26.67 8.33
CA ASP A 233 -5.71 27.86 7.47
C ASP A 233 -4.40 28.67 7.42
N ARG A 234 -3.42 28.28 8.24
CA ARG A 234 -2.09 28.86 8.30
C ARG A 234 -1.02 27.79 8.52
N LEU A 235 0.06 27.87 7.76
CA LEU A 235 1.31 27.16 8.01
C LEU A 235 2.26 28.10 8.76
N ASP A 236 3.08 27.55 9.66
CA ASP A 236 4.08 28.31 10.40
C ASP A 236 5.25 28.62 9.46
N PRO A 237 5.60 29.90 9.20
CA PRO A 237 6.70 30.24 8.30
C PRO A 237 8.04 29.63 8.71
N SER A 238 8.23 29.36 10.01
CA SER A 238 9.44 28.71 10.51
C SER A 238 9.60 27.25 10.05
N ASP A 239 8.51 26.60 9.66
CA ASP A 239 8.52 25.24 9.09
C ASP A 239 8.71 25.23 7.57
N LEU A 240 8.74 26.41 6.93
CA LEU A 240 8.81 26.59 5.48
C LEU A 240 10.13 27.25 5.06
N PRO A 241 11.29 26.61 5.31
CA PRO A 241 12.56 27.13 4.82
C PRO A 241 12.50 27.24 3.29
N ASP A 242 13.15 28.25 2.73
CA ASP A 242 13.29 28.48 1.28
C ASP A 242 12.08 29.12 0.56
N LEU A 243 11.03 29.57 1.27
CA LEU A 243 9.90 30.30 0.66
C LEU A 243 9.93 31.83 0.85
N ASP A 244 11.07 32.37 1.27
CA ASP A 244 11.19 33.79 1.63
C ASP A 244 11.01 34.73 0.43
N GLY A 245 10.06 35.67 0.54
CA GLY A 245 9.95 36.84 -0.34
C GLY A 245 9.06 36.70 -1.58
N ALA A 246 8.50 35.52 -1.86
CA ALA A 246 7.52 35.36 -2.94
C ALA A 246 6.11 35.73 -2.47
N PRO A 247 5.32 36.52 -3.23
CA PRO A 247 3.96 36.91 -2.84
C PRO A 247 3.00 35.73 -2.78
N ARG A 248 3.35 34.63 -3.45
CA ARG A 248 2.63 33.36 -3.47
C ARG A 248 3.64 32.25 -3.69
N SER A 249 3.61 31.23 -2.83
CA SER A 249 4.42 30.03 -2.95
C SER A 249 3.56 28.79 -2.74
N PHE A 250 4.04 27.64 -3.23
CA PHE A 250 3.34 26.37 -3.09
C PHE A 250 4.06 25.48 -2.09
N VAL A 251 3.28 24.82 -1.24
CA VAL A 251 3.76 23.76 -0.34
C VAL A 251 3.07 22.47 -0.74
N GLU A 252 3.86 21.46 -1.11
CA GLU A 252 3.38 20.12 -1.40
C GLU A 252 3.85 19.15 -0.31
N PHE A 253 2.92 18.63 0.48
CA PHE A 253 3.17 17.44 1.28
C PHE A 253 3.12 16.23 0.37
N THR A 254 4.27 15.58 0.21
CA THR A 254 4.54 14.61 -0.85
C THR A 254 5.04 13.28 -0.30
N HIS A 255 5.15 12.27 -1.17
CA HIS A 255 5.79 10.99 -0.88
C HIS A 255 6.42 10.43 -2.17
N PRO A 256 7.61 9.81 -2.14
CA PRO A 256 8.35 9.42 -3.34
C PRO A 256 7.62 8.38 -4.21
N LEU A 257 6.80 7.53 -3.58
CA LEU A 257 6.02 6.50 -4.26
C LEU A 257 4.61 6.97 -4.71
N CYS A 258 4.26 8.23 -4.45
CA CYS A 258 2.96 8.78 -4.80
C CYS A 258 3.00 9.32 -6.24
N ALA A 259 2.33 8.64 -7.16
CA ALA A 259 2.31 9.04 -8.56
C ALA A 259 1.63 10.39 -8.79
N GLU A 260 0.52 10.66 -8.07
CA GLU A 260 -0.18 11.95 -8.16
C GLU A 260 0.69 13.12 -7.67
N CYS A 261 1.53 12.86 -6.66
CA CYS A 261 2.50 13.83 -6.17
C CYS A 261 3.56 14.16 -7.25
N GLN A 262 4.04 13.15 -7.98
CA GLN A 262 4.96 13.36 -9.11
C GLN A 262 4.30 14.09 -10.32
N ASP A 263 2.99 13.98 -10.48
CA ASP A 263 2.23 14.75 -11.48
C ASP A 263 2.15 16.23 -11.06
N TRP A 264 1.84 16.49 -9.79
CA TRP A 264 1.80 17.85 -9.22
C TRP A 264 3.16 18.54 -9.25
N ASP A 265 4.21 17.84 -8.85
CA ASP A 265 5.60 18.31 -8.90
C ASP A 265 5.97 18.78 -10.31
N ARG A 266 5.70 17.96 -11.33
CA ARG A 266 5.94 18.33 -12.74
C ARG A 266 5.10 19.52 -13.17
N ARG A 267 3.84 19.60 -12.75
CA ARG A 267 2.93 20.69 -13.10
C ARG A 267 3.37 22.02 -12.49
N LEU A 268 3.70 22.04 -11.20
CA LEU A 268 4.09 23.25 -10.47
C LEU A 268 5.49 23.72 -10.89
N THR A 269 6.43 22.79 -11.08
CA THR A 269 7.77 23.11 -11.59
C THR A 269 7.70 23.69 -13.01
N ALA A 270 6.78 23.23 -13.86
CA ALA A 270 6.60 23.77 -15.20
C ALA A 270 6.09 25.22 -15.22
N THR A 271 5.33 25.64 -14.20
CA THR A 271 4.87 27.03 -14.05
C THR A 271 5.99 27.96 -13.57
N GLY A 272 7.03 27.40 -12.91
CA GLY A 272 8.17 28.16 -12.38
C GLY A 272 7.88 28.86 -11.04
N ASP A 273 6.76 28.53 -10.40
CA ASP A 273 6.39 29.09 -9.10
C ASP A 273 7.27 28.49 -7.98
N PRO A 274 7.58 29.26 -6.93
CA PRO A 274 8.32 28.74 -5.77
C PRO A 274 7.57 27.57 -5.12
N LEU A 275 8.20 26.40 -5.09
CA LEU A 275 7.61 25.14 -4.59
C LEU A 275 8.50 24.57 -3.49
N LEU A 276 7.95 24.44 -2.28
CA LEU A 276 8.53 23.67 -1.19
C LEU A 276 7.89 22.29 -1.11
N LYS A 277 8.70 21.25 -1.20
CA LYS A 277 8.25 19.86 -1.07
C LYS A 277 8.58 19.34 0.31
N VAL A 278 7.56 18.87 1.02
CA VAL A 278 7.70 18.25 2.34
C VAL A 278 7.44 16.76 2.20
N ASP A 279 8.50 15.95 2.13
CA ASP A 279 8.37 14.49 2.14
C ASP A 279 7.90 14.03 3.53
N VAL A 280 6.69 13.48 3.59
CA VAL A 280 6.07 13.04 4.86
C VAL A 280 6.81 11.87 5.51
N ARG A 281 7.65 11.14 4.76
CA ARG A 281 8.54 10.11 5.31
C ARG A 281 9.66 10.72 6.14
N ASP A 282 10.21 11.83 5.65
CA ASP A 282 11.38 12.47 6.23
C ASP A 282 10.97 13.50 7.31
N ARG A 283 9.78 14.11 7.17
CA ARG A 283 9.19 15.08 8.11
C ARG A 283 7.78 14.68 8.61
N PRO A 284 7.64 13.53 9.31
CA PRO A 284 6.35 13.08 9.82
C PRO A 284 5.81 13.96 10.97
N ASP A 285 6.68 14.74 11.61
CA ASP A 285 6.33 15.78 12.58
C ASP A 285 5.45 16.87 11.95
N LEU A 286 5.82 17.38 10.77
CA LEU A 286 5.05 18.40 10.06
C LEU A 286 3.71 17.86 9.55
N ALA A 287 3.72 16.64 9.01
CA ALA A 287 2.47 15.98 8.59
C ALA A 287 1.48 15.86 9.76
N ARG A 288 1.97 15.51 10.97
CA ARG A 288 1.13 15.48 12.18
C ARG A 288 0.71 16.87 12.65
N LYS A 289 1.64 17.84 12.68
CA LYS A 289 1.37 19.23 13.09
C LYS A 289 0.23 19.82 12.27
N TYR A 290 0.25 19.61 10.96
CA TYR A 290 -0.73 20.18 10.03
C TYR A 290 -1.92 19.27 9.69
N GLY A 291 -2.04 18.11 10.34
CA GLY A 291 -3.16 17.18 10.13
C GLY A 291 -3.19 16.56 8.72
N ILE A 292 -2.03 16.42 8.08
CA ILE A 292 -1.88 15.82 6.75
C ILE A 292 -1.99 14.30 6.88
N ALA A 293 -3.17 13.79 6.54
CA ALA A 293 -3.48 12.36 6.62
C ALA A 293 -3.35 11.63 5.26
N LEU A 294 -3.32 12.38 4.16
CA LEU A 294 -3.25 11.88 2.79
C LEU A 294 -2.28 12.77 2.01
N VAL A 295 -1.60 12.19 1.03
CA VAL A 295 -0.76 12.92 0.06
C VAL A 295 -1.27 12.62 -1.35
N PRO A 296 -1.16 13.54 -2.32
CA PRO A 296 -0.58 14.88 -2.16
C PRO A 296 -1.55 15.86 -1.49
N THR A 297 -1.04 16.67 -0.55
CA THR A 297 -1.71 17.90 -0.12
C THR A 297 -0.93 19.08 -0.67
N VAL A 298 -1.54 19.85 -1.58
CA VAL A 298 -0.92 20.99 -2.25
C VAL A 298 -1.67 22.25 -1.88
N VAL A 299 -0.96 23.21 -1.30
CA VAL A 299 -1.52 24.48 -0.87
C VAL A 299 -0.69 25.64 -1.40
N ALA A 300 -1.36 26.72 -1.81
CA ALA A 300 -0.74 28.01 -2.05
C ALA A 300 -0.71 28.78 -0.73
N VAL A 301 0.44 29.34 -0.37
CA VAL A 301 0.63 30.11 0.85
C VAL A 301 1.16 31.50 0.56
N ALA A 302 0.74 32.45 1.41
CA ALA A 302 1.27 33.79 1.49
C ALA A 302 2.61 33.81 2.27
N PRO A 303 3.40 34.90 2.21
CA PRO A 303 4.66 35.02 2.94
C PRO A 303 4.53 34.84 4.46
N ASP A 304 3.38 35.18 5.03
CA ASP A 304 3.11 35.08 6.46
C ASP A 304 2.59 33.69 6.86
N GLY A 305 2.49 32.77 5.89
CA GLY A 305 2.03 31.40 6.05
C GLY A 305 0.53 31.20 5.89
N GLU A 306 -0.26 32.24 5.61
CA GLU A 306 -1.70 32.10 5.35
C GLU A 306 -1.95 31.21 4.11
N VAL A 307 -2.87 30.24 4.22
CA VAL A 307 -3.25 29.37 3.10
C VAL A 307 -4.24 30.11 2.20
N LEU A 308 -3.75 30.56 1.04
CA LEU A 308 -4.54 31.30 0.04
C LEU A 308 -5.49 30.39 -0.74
N GLU A 309 -5.02 29.20 -1.10
CA GLU A 309 -5.78 28.26 -1.94
C GLU A 309 -5.31 26.82 -1.68
N ARG A 310 -6.24 25.85 -1.70
CA ARG A 310 -5.90 24.42 -1.72
C ARG A 310 -6.15 23.84 -3.09
N LEU A 311 -5.07 23.39 -3.72
CA LEU A 311 -5.09 22.80 -5.06
C LEU A 311 -5.32 21.29 -5.03
N ALA A 312 -4.78 20.62 -3.99
CA ALA A 312 -4.87 19.18 -3.82
C ALA A 312 -5.11 18.81 -2.36
N PRO A 313 -5.81 17.68 -2.12
CA PRO A 313 -6.42 17.33 -0.85
C PRO A 313 -5.52 17.17 0.38
#